data_AF-A0A7Z9S017-F1
#
_entry.id   AF-A0A7Z9S017-F1
#
_cell.length_a   1.000
_cell.length_b   1.000
_cell.length_c   1.000
_cell.angle_alpha   90.00
_cell.angle_beta   90.00
_cell.angle_gamma   90.00
#
_symmetry.space_group_name_H-M   'P 1'
#
loop_
_entity.id
_entity.type
_entity.pdbx_description
1 polymer ?
#
loop_
_entity_poly.entity_id
_entity_poly.type
_entity_poly.pdbx_seq_one_letter_code
_entity_poly.pdbx_strand_id
1 'polypeptide(L)'
;FGFAALTFAWVPEPHIENEMDSLGFKQSARLAITELKKTLAEVGNFRTLFIYMVAYFFFIDGINSVTSLAGIYGVTVLGISVTALILTILIIQFVAAPCALAFTKLADVWGTKKALTVALAGWCVVIIGAMSFAPLQLDAHDEFGIQYDWDADADAYVVVVNSEIKALSQDDEEQAWVQQWEDVLPTELNEKITEKSSVKWSMDDDGDPAPKTLASGSEARISGFAESLVDTRFSMSISGGLLGDTTALGDDHPTNLGDGLLDFIPIKFRDLVWAPLGLGVFYQFLLLGVMAGGLLGGSQGLARSLFGQMVPETRSAEFFGFFGFFGKVAALLGPLLYATLTVMFDSRVGILSIGVLIVIGA
;
A
#
# COMPACT_ATOMS: atom_id res chain seq x y z
N PHE A 1 0.30 14.80 23.23
CA PHE A 1 -0.32 15.63 24.29
C PHE A 1 -0.01 17.13 24.21
N GLY A 2 0.97 17.60 23.41
CA GLY A 2 1.35 19.03 23.36
C GLY A 2 0.20 20.02 23.11
N PHE A 3 -0.43 19.97 21.93
CA PHE A 3 -1.53 20.89 21.60
C PHE A 3 -2.83 20.65 22.40
N ALA A 4 -3.02 19.43 22.94
CA ALA A 4 -4.19 19.11 23.76
C ALA A 4 -4.14 19.77 25.15
N ALA A 5 -2.95 20.10 25.66
CA ALA A 5 -2.81 20.80 26.94
C ALA A 5 -3.41 22.22 26.90
N LEU A 6 -3.31 22.89 25.74
CA LEU A 6 -3.93 24.21 25.53
C LEU A 6 -5.46 24.13 25.63
N THR A 7 -6.07 23.10 25.06
CA THR A 7 -7.52 22.91 25.16
C THR A 7 -7.97 22.60 26.58
N PHE A 8 -7.22 21.79 27.35
CA PHE A 8 -7.56 21.53 28.75
C PHE A 8 -7.39 22.76 29.65
N ALA A 9 -6.45 23.65 29.32
CA ALA A 9 -6.24 24.89 30.09
C ALA A 9 -7.31 25.96 29.80
N TRP A 10 -7.91 25.97 28.62
CA TRP A 10 -8.80 27.04 28.16
C TRP A 10 -10.28 26.68 28.09
N VAL A 11 -10.64 25.40 28.02
CA VAL A 11 -12.04 24.98 27.98
C VAL A 11 -12.55 24.83 29.42
N PRO A 12 -13.51 25.65 29.89
CA PRO A 12 -14.12 25.47 31.19
C PRO A 12 -14.83 24.12 31.25
N GLU A 13 -14.66 23.39 32.35
CA GLU A 13 -15.35 22.12 32.54
C GLU A 13 -16.87 22.35 32.58
N PRO A 14 -17.66 21.63 31.76
CA PRO A 14 -19.11 21.77 31.78
C PRO A 14 -19.66 21.28 33.13
N HIS A 15 -20.69 21.96 33.65
CA HIS A 15 -21.37 21.53 34.87
C HIS A 15 -22.00 20.15 34.68
N ILE A 16 -21.54 19.17 35.44
CA ILE A 16 -22.07 17.80 35.41
C ILE A 16 -23.29 17.75 36.33
N GLU A 17 -24.50 17.68 35.76
CA GLU A 17 -25.76 17.71 36.52
C GLU A 17 -25.98 16.48 37.43
N ASN A 18 -25.18 15.42 37.27
CA ASN A 18 -25.20 14.23 38.14
C ASN A 18 -23.79 13.60 38.22
N GLU A 19 -22.97 14.02 39.17
CA GLU A 19 -21.69 13.36 39.43
C GLU A 19 -21.95 11.94 39.96
N MET A 20 -21.56 10.93 39.17
CA MET A 20 -21.51 9.54 39.64
C MET A 20 -20.41 9.41 40.70
N ASP A 21 -20.71 8.72 41.80
CA ASP A 21 -19.70 8.37 42.81
C ASP A 21 -18.47 7.74 42.16
N SER A 22 -17.28 8.14 42.62
CA SER A 22 -16.02 7.65 42.07
C SER A 22 -15.93 6.12 42.16
N LEU A 23 -16.12 5.45 41.03
CA LEU A 23 -15.97 4.01 40.91
C LEU A 23 -14.49 3.65 40.79
N GLY A 24 -14.06 2.61 41.51
CA GLY A 24 -12.72 2.05 41.33
C GLY A 24 -12.54 1.48 39.91
N PHE A 25 -11.31 1.42 39.39
CA PHE A 25 -11.01 0.99 38.01
C PHE A 25 -11.73 -0.30 37.59
N LYS A 26 -11.77 -1.32 38.47
CA LYS A 26 -12.44 -2.61 38.20
C LYS A 26 -13.96 -2.48 38.08
N GLN A 27 -14.56 -1.59 38.87
CA GLN A 27 -16.00 -1.33 38.84
C GLN A 27 -16.38 -0.51 37.61
N SER A 28 -15.61 0.51 37.26
CA SER A 28 -15.79 1.31 36.03
C SER A 28 -15.65 0.45 34.78
N ALA A 29 -14.64 -0.43 34.74
CA ALA A 29 -14.46 -1.37 33.62
C ALA A 29 -15.63 -2.36 33.51
N ARG A 30 -16.11 -2.92 34.63
CA ARG A 30 -17.26 -3.83 34.64
C ARG A 30 -18.54 -3.12 34.20
N LEU A 31 -18.76 -1.88 34.66
CA LEU A 31 -19.89 -1.05 34.28
C LEU A 31 -19.87 -0.78 32.77
N ALA A 32 -18.73 -0.32 32.23
CA ALA A 32 -18.57 -0.06 30.81
C ALA A 32 -18.83 -1.31 29.94
N ILE A 33 -18.31 -2.48 30.32
CA ILE A 33 -18.56 -3.75 29.61
C ILE A 33 -20.05 -4.16 29.71
N THR A 34 -20.69 -3.92 30.86
CA THR A 34 -22.11 -4.26 31.07
C THR A 34 -23.02 -3.37 30.23
N GLU A 35 -22.75 -2.06 30.17
CA GLU A 35 -23.48 -1.14 29.30
C GLU A 35 -23.25 -1.48 27.83
N LEU A 36 -22.01 -1.69 27.38
CA LEU A 36 -21.72 -2.16 26.01
C LEU A 36 -22.53 -3.43 25.67
N LYS A 37 -22.56 -4.42 26.56
CA LYS A 37 -23.34 -5.64 26.34
C LYS A 37 -24.85 -5.37 26.23
N LYS A 38 -25.36 -4.43 27.02
CA LYS A 38 -26.77 -4.01 26.99
C LYS A 38 -27.11 -3.26 25.69
N THR A 39 -26.26 -2.32 25.25
CA THR A 39 -26.42 -1.63 23.97
C THR A 39 -26.40 -2.63 22.79
N LEU A 40 -25.51 -3.63 22.83
CA LEU A 40 -25.46 -4.72 21.85
C LEU A 40 -26.74 -5.58 21.85
N ALA A 41 -27.34 -5.82 23.03
CA ALA A 41 -28.60 -6.54 23.14
C ALA A 41 -29.80 -5.73 22.60
N GLU A 42 -29.71 -4.39 22.62
CA GLU A 42 -30.74 -3.48 22.13
C GLU A 42 -30.56 -3.06 20.65
N VAL A 43 -29.65 -3.71 19.90
CA VAL A 43 -29.38 -3.41 18.48
C VAL A 43 -30.64 -3.41 17.61
N GLY A 44 -31.64 -4.22 17.95
CA GLY A 44 -32.94 -4.26 17.26
C GLY A 44 -33.70 -2.93 17.27
N ASN A 45 -33.51 -2.09 18.30
CA ASN A 45 -34.18 -0.79 18.43
C ASN A 45 -33.54 0.30 17.55
N PHE A 46 -32.27 0.14 17.18
CA PHE A 46 -31.48 1.11 16.40
C PHE A 46 -31.00 0.52 15.09
N ARG A 47 -31.89 -0.20 14.40
CA ARG A 47 -31.55 -0.95 13.18
C ARG A 47 -30.83 -0.09 12.14
N THR A 48 -31.27 1.15 11.92
CA THR A 48 -30.63 2.08 10.96
C THR A 48 -29.19 2.43 11.36
N LEU A 49 -28.95 2.74 12.64
CA LEU A 49 -27.63 3.09 13.14
C LEU A 49 -26.68 1.89 13.09
N PHE A 50 -27.18 0.70 13.40
CA PHE A 50 -26.39 -0.53 13.31
C PHE A 50 -26.03 -0.89 11.86
N ILE A 51 -26.99 -0.79 10.93
CA ILE A 51 -26.71 -0.98 9.49
C ILE A 51 -25.64 0.02 9.04
N TYR A 52 -25.76 1.28 9.46
CA TYR A 52 -24.75 2.29 9.16
C TYR A 52 -23.38 1.94 9.75
N MET A 53 -23.31 1.44 10.98
CA MET A 53 -22.03 1.03 11.59
C MET A 53 -21.37 -0.13 10.85
N VAL A 54 -22.15 -1.10 10.37
CA VAL A 54 -21.64 -2.20 9.55
C VAL A 54 -21.17 -1.68 8.18
N ALA A 55 -21.94 -0.80 7.55
CA ALA A 55 -21.54 -0.16 6.30
C ALA A 55 -20.23 0.66 6.49
N TYR A 56 -20.18 1.47 7.55
CA TYR A 56 -19.02 2.22 7.99
C TYR A 56 -17.81 1.32 8.18
N PHE A 57 -17.98 0.19 8.85
CA PHE A 57 -16.92 -0.79 9.06
C PHE A 57 -16.29 -1.26 7.75
N PHE A 58 -17.07 -1.55 6.72
CA PHE A 58 -16.54 -2.01 5.43
C PHE A 58 -15.85 -0.90 4.64
N PHE A 59 -16.48 0.27 4.49
CA PHE A 59 -15.85 1.33 3.69
C PHE A 59 -14.67 1.98 4.41
N ILE A 60 -14.70 2.11 5.74
CA ILE A 60 -13.59 2.69 6.50
C ILE A 60 -12.36 1.79 6.44
N ASP A 61 -12.56 0.48 6.52
CA ASP A 61 -11.52 -0.51 6.34
C ASP A 61 -10.91 -0.40 4.94
N GLY A 62 -11.76 -0.37 3.91
CA GLY A 62 -11.28 -0.22 2.53
C GLY A 62 -10.45 1.04 2.32
N ILE A 63 -10.91 2.20 2.81
CA ILE A 63 -10.17 3.48 2.72
C ILE A 63 -8.83 3.41 3.46
N ASN A 64 -8.83 2.89 4.69
CA ASN A 64 -7.61 2.76 5.48
C ASN A 64 -6.62 1.81 4.81
N SER A 65 -7.11 0.71 4.24
CA SER A 65 -6.32 -0.29 3.53
C SER A 65 -5.64 0.28 2.29
N VAL A 66 -6.39 0.99 1.44
CA VAL A 66 -5.79 1.70 0.30
C VAL A 66 -4.71 2.66 0.78
N THR A 67 -4.97 3.41 1.85
CA THR A 67 -4.02 4.41 2.36
C THR A 67 -2.74 3.77 2.91
N SER A 68 -2.84 2.66 3.63
CA SER A 68 -1.68 1.96 4.18
C SER A 68 -0.89 1.20 3.12
N LEU A 69 -1.58 0.62 2.13
CA LEU A 69 -0.97 -0.25 1.13
C LEU A 69 -0.45 0.52 -0.09
N ALA A 70 -1.01 1.70 -0.40
CA ALA A 70 -0.59 2.51 -1.55
C ALA A 70 0.90 2.85 -1.52
N GLY A 71 1.48 3.08 -0.33
CA GLY A 71 2.91 3.35 -0.19
C GLY A 71 3.77 2.16 -0.58
N ILE A 72 3.43 0.97 -0.08
CA ILE A 72 4.16 -0.26 -0.41
C ILE A 72 3.95 -0.59 -1.88
N TYR A 73 2.72 -0.57 -2.36
CA TYR A 73 2.37 -0.84 -3.75
C TYR A 73 3.10 0.09 -4.73
N GLY A 74 3.22 1.39 -4.41
CA GLY A 74 3.96 2.34 -5.23
C GLY A 74 5.42 1.96 -5.44
N VAL A 75 6.10 1.50 -4.39
CA VAL A 75 7.52 1.12 -4.47
C VAL A 75 7.67 -0.29 -5.06
N THR A 76 6.96 -1.27 -4.50
CA THR A 76 7.19 -2.67 -4.81
C THR A 76 6.52 -3.11 -6.10
N VAL A 77 5.40 -2.50 -6.50
CA VAL A 77 4.68 -2.90 -7.71
C VAL A 77 4.90 -1.92 -8.84
N LEU A 78 4.87 -0.62 -8.58
CA LEU A 78 5.04 0.40 -9.62
C LEU A 78 6.49 0.83 -9.85
N GLY A 79 7.44 0.36 -9.03
CA GLY A 79 8.85 0.75 -9.14
C GLY A 79 9.09 2.24 -8.89
N ILE A 80 8.21 2.91 -8.13
CA ILE A 80 8.37 4.33 -7.84
C ILE A 80 9.42 4.49 -6.75
N SER A 81 10.45 5.28 -7.03
CA SER A 81 11.49 5.59 -6.05
C SER A 81 10.92 6.15 -4.75
N VAL A 82 11.58 5.84 -3.62
CA VAL A 82 11.14 6.28 -2.29
C VAL A 82 11.03 7.82 -2.22
N THR A 83 11.93 8.54 -2.90
CA THR A 83 11.91 10.00 -3.01
C THR A 83 10.63 10.50 -3.69
N ALA A 84 10.26 9.88 -4.82
CA ALA A 84 9.04 10.23 -5.56
C ALA A 84 7.77 9.89 -4.77
N LEU A 85 7.77 8.79 -4.00
CA LEU A 85 6.69 8.45 -3.09
C LEU A 85 6.50 9.50 -1.99
N ILE A 86 7.59 9.95 -1.35
CA ILE A 86 7.54 10.98 -0.31
C ILE A 86 6.95 12.28 -0.87
N LEU A 87 7.41 12.70 -2.05
CA LEU A 87 6.88 13.88 -2.74
C LEU A 87 5.38 13.74 -3.03
N THR A 88 4.95 12.56 -3.47
CA THR A 88 3.53 12.27 -3.74
C THR A 88 2.69 12.39 -2.47
N ILE A 89 3.11 11.75 -1.37
CA ILE A 89 2.40 11.82 -0.08
C ILE A 89 2.31 13.27 0.44
N LEU A 90 3.34 14.07 0.21
CA LEU A 90 3.33 15.49 0.57
C LEU A 90 2.30 16.26 -0.25
N ILE A 91 2.27 16.08 -1.57
CA ILE A 91 1.29 16.74 -2.47
C ILE A 91 -0.14 16.35 -2.08
N ILE A 92 -0.38 15.07 -1.81
CA ILE A 92 -1.69 14.55 -1.37
C ILE A 92 -2.22 15.31 -0.17
N GLN A 93 -1.38 15.62 0.83
CA GLN A 93 -1.81 16.34 2.03
C GLN A 93 -2.25 17.78 1.72
N PHE A 94 -1.54 18.48 0.84
CA PHE A 94 -1.91 19.84 0.43
C PHE A 94 -3.20 19.88 -0.39
N VAL A 95 -3.53 18.82 -1.13
CA VAL A 95 -4.80 18.72 -1.85
C VAL A 95 -5.94 18.22 -0.96
N ALA A 96 -5.66 17.34 0.00
CA ALA A 96 -6.67 16.78 0.89
C ALA A 96 -7.38 17.86 1.74
N ALA A 97 -6.65 18.85 2.24
CA ALA A 97 -7.21 19.93 3.05
C ALA A 97 -8.28 20.78 2.33
N PRO A 98 -8.02 21.40 1.16
CA PRO A 98 -9.05 22.14 0.44
C PRO A 98 -10.20 21.26 -0.06
N CYS A 99 -9.93 19.99 -0.44
CA CYS A 99 -10.98 19.05 -0.81
C CYS A 99 -11.89 18.69 0.36
N ALA A 100 -11.36 18.53 1.58
CA ALA A 100 -12.17 18.32 2.78
C ALA A 100 -13.16 19.48 2.98
N LEU A 101 -12.69 20.72 2.86
CA LEU A 101 -13.55 21.91 2.94
C LEU A 101 -14.60 21.94 1.82
N ALA A 102 -14.24 21.52 0.60
CA ALA A 102 -15.17 21.42 -0.51
C ALA A 102 -16.27 20.38 -0.24
N PHE A 103 -15.92 19.22 0.34
CA PHE A 103 -16.90 18.20 0.73
C PHE A 103 -17.80 18.65 1.88
N THR A 104 -17.30 19.44 2.82
CA THR A 104 -18.14 20.07 3.85
C THR A 104 -19.17 21.00 3.23
N LYS A 105 -18.74 21.90 2.32
CA LYS A 105 -19.67 22.78 1.59
C LYS A 105 -20.67 21.99 0.73
N LEU A 106 -20.22 20.90 0.12
CA LEU A 106 -21.10 20.02 -0.66
C LEU A 106 -22.18 19.39 0.23
N ALA A 107 -21.82 18.99 1.46
CA ALA A 107 -22.76 18.44 2.42
C ALA A 107 -23.76 19.48 2.94
N ASP A 108 -23.39 20.75 3.07
CA ASP A 108 -24.31 21.81 3.44
C ASP A 108 -25.42 22.00 2.38
N VAL A 109 -25.10 21.81 1.09
CA VAL A 109 -26.06 22.02 -0.02
C VAL A 109 -26.85 20.74 -0.35
N TRP A 110 -26.20 19.58 -0.38
CA TRP A 110 -26.82 18.30 -0.82
C TRP A 110 -27.20 17.36 0.33
N GLY A 111 -26.79 17.68 1.55
CA GLY A 111 -26.94 16.83 2.72
C GLY A 111 -25.78 15.84 2.87
N THR A 112 -25.40 15.56 4.12
CA THR A 112 -24.27 14.71 4.50
C THR A 112 -24.34 13.31 3.88
N LYS A 113 -25.53 12.70 3.84
CA LYS A 113 -25.71 11.35 3.24
C LYS A 113 -25.35 11.33 1.76
N LYS A 114 -25.86 12.25 0.96
CA LYS A 114 -25.59 12.28 -0.49
C LYS A 114 -24.14 12.63 -0.78
N ALA A 115 -23.57 13.59 -0.04
CA ALA A 115 -22.17 13.94 -0.16
C ALA A 115 -21.24 12.76 0.17
N LEU A 116 -21.59 11.96 1.20
CA LEU A 116 -20.86 10.74 1.54
C LEU A 116 -20.96 9.70 0.41
N THR A 117 -22.15 9.45 -0.14
CA THR A 117 -22.31 8.51 -1.26
C THR A 117 -21.49 8.92 -2.49
N VAL A 118 -21.42 10.22 -2.81
CA VAL A 118 -20.56 10.73 -3.89
C VAL A 118 -19.07 10.47 -3.59
N ALA A 119 -18.63 10.67 -2.35
CA ALA A 119 -17.25 10.37 -1.96
C ALA A 119 -16.94 8.86 -2.12
N LEU A 120 -17.85 7.98 -1.71
CA LEU A 120 -17.69 6.52 -1.84
C LEU A 120 -17.70 6.06 -3.30
N ALA A 121 -18.54 6.66 -4.14
CA ALA A 121 -18.49 6.43 -5.59
C ALA A 121 -17.14 6.88 -6.18
N GLY A 122 -16.59 8.01 -5.71
CA GLY A 122 -15.25 8.45 -6.07
C GLY A 122 -14.16 7.44 -5.68
N TRP A 123 -14.27 6.83 -4.51
CA TRP A 123 -13.34 5.77 -4.08
C TRP A 123 -13.40 4.54 -4.99
N CYS A 124 -14.59 4.17 -5.48
CA CYS A 124 -14.71 3.10 -6.46
C CYS A 124 -13.97 3.44 -7.78
N VAL A 125 -14.04 4.71 -8.24
CA VAL A 125 -13.28 5.16 -9.41
C VAL A 125 -11.77 5.10 -9.16
N VAL A 126 -11.31 5.53 -7.98
CA VAL A 126 -9.89 5.45 -7.60
C VAL A 126 -9.40 3.99 -7.63
N ILE A 127 -10.20 3.05 -7.15
CA ILE A 127 -9.82 1.63 -7.14
C ILE A 127 -9.77 1.04 -8.55
N ILE A 128 -10.74 1.40 -9.42
CA ILE A 128 -10.67 1.01 -10.84
C ILE A 128 -9.41 1.61 -11.49
N GLY A 129 -9.08 2.86 -11.18
CA GLY A 129 -7.83 3.49 -11.59
C GLY A 129 -6.61 2.72 -11.07
N ALA A 130 -6.61 2.30 -9.81
CA ALA A 130 -5.49 1.58 -9.21
C ALA A 130 -5.29 0.21 -9.88
N MET A 131 -6.37 -0.51 -10.20
CA MET A 131 -6.32 -1.75 -10.99
C MET A 131 -5.78 -1.53 -12.41
N SER A 132 -5.91 -0.32 -12.94
CA SER A 132 -5.44 0.03 -14.28
C SER A 132 -3.94 0.34 -14.34
N PHE A 133 -3.24 0.42 -13.20
CA PHE A 133 -1.80 0.58 -13.21
C PHE A 133 -1.13 -0.67 -13.77
N ALA A 134 -0.54 -0.53 -14.94
CA ALA A 134 0.51 -1.41 -15.44
C ALA A 134 1.83 -0.77 -15.04
N PRO A 135 2.61 -1.34 -14.11
CA PRO A 135 4.05 -1.09 -14.15
C PRO A 135 4.55 -1.30 -15.58
N LEU A 136 5.35 -0.36 -16.07
CA LEU A 136 5.91 -0.48 -17.42
C LEU A 136 6.88 -1.68 -17.43
N GLN A 137 6.97 -2.34 -18.58
CA GLN A 137 8.08 -3.27 -18.77
C GLN A 137 9.37 -2.46 -18.67
N LEU A 138 10.37 -3.09 -18.07
CA LEU A 138 11.69 -2.49 -17.93
C LEU A 138 12.24 -2.33 -19.35
N ASP A 139 12.44 -1.09 -19.77
CA ASP A 139 12.82 -0.78 -21.15
C ASP A 139 14.30 -0.37 -21.23
N ALA A 140 14.82 0.30 -20.20
CA ALA A 140 16.20 0.76 -20.15
C ALA A 140 17.06 -0.11 -19.21
N HIS A 141 18.34 -0.31 -19.56
CA HIS A 141 19.26 -1.19 -18.82
C HIS A 141 19.37 -0.83 -17.33
N ASP A 142 19.33 0.46 -17.00
CA ASP A 142 19.43 0.99 -15.64
C ASP A 142 18.19 0.73 -14.77
N GLU A 143 17.06 0.35 -15.37
CA GLU A 143 15.82 0.00 -14.66
C GLU A 143 15.83 -1.44 -14.14
N PHE A 144 16.66 -2.32 -14.70
CA PHE A 144 16.74 -3.72 -14.28
C PHE A 144 17.47 -3.87 -12.96
N GLY A 145 17.06 -4.88 -12.17
CA GLY A 145 17.62 -5.13 -10.86
C GLY A 145 19.08 -5.59 -10.90
N ILE A 146 19.40 -6.51 -11.82
CA ILE A 146 20.73 -7.06 -12.05
C ILE A 146 21.20 -6.59 -13.43
N GLN A 147 22.34 -5.92 -13.47
CA GLN A 147 22.85 -5.24 -14.65
C GLN A 147 24.21 -5.82 -15.01
N TYR A 148 24.33 -6.37 -16.21
CA TYR A 148 25.59 -6.86 -16.77
C TYR A 148 26.08 -5.92 -17.86
N ASP A 149 27.21 -5.27 -17.64
CA ASP A 149 27.88 -4.43 -18.62
C ASP A 149 29.11 -5.13 -19.17
N TRP A 150 29.28 -5.14 -20.48
CA TRP A 150 30.49 -5.64 -21.11
C TRP A 150 31.64 -4.64 -21.01
N ASP A 151 32.73 -5.04 -20.35
CA ASP A 151 33.99 -4.30 -20.32
C ASP A 151 34.93 -4.82 -21.42
N ALA A 152 35.14 -4.00 -22.45
CA ALA A 152 35.99 -4.34 -23.58
C ALA A 152 37.49 -4.37 -23.26
N ASP A 153 37.93 -3.65 -22.21
CA ASP A 153 39.33 -3.64 -21.78
C ASP A 153 39.65 -4.88 -20.95
N ALA A 154 38.69 -5.35 -20.15
CA ALA A 154 38.82 -6.55 -19.32
C ALA A 154 38.44 -7.86 -20.03
N ASP A 155 37.82 -7.79 -21.23
CA ASP A 155 37.26 -8.95 -21.95
C ASP A 155 36.35 -9.80 -21.04
N ALA A 156 35.50 -9.10 -20.29
CA ALA A 156 34.67 -9.67 -19.23
C ALA A 156 33.39 -8.87 -19.00
N TYR A 157 32.38 -9.54 -18.47
CA TYR A 157 31.16 -8.88 -17.97
C TYR A 157 31.39 -8.36 -16.54
N VAL A 158 30.92 -7.15 -16.29
CA VAL A 158 30.85 -6.54 -14.97
C VAL A 158 29.39 -6.55 -14.53
N VAL A 159 29.11 -7.18 -13.39
CA VAL A 159 27.76 -7.23 -12.83
C VAL A 159 27.63 -6.25 -11.67
N VAL A 160 26.55 -5.47 -11.69
CA VAL A 160 26.15 -4.56 -10.62
C VAL A 160 24.67 -4.74 -10.33
N VAL A 161 24.27 -4.43 -9.10
CA VAL A 161 22.85 -4.45 -8.70
C VAL A 161 22.37 -3.02 -8.57
N ASN A 162 21.13 -2.78 -8.99
CA ASN A 162 20.51 -1.48 -8.86
C ASN A 162 20.49 -1.03 -7.38
N SER A 163 20.88 0.21 -7.10
CA SER A 163 20.99 0.78 -5.75
C SER A 163 19.67 0.84 -4.98
N GLU A 164 18.54 0.68 -5.65
CA GLU A 164 17.23 0.56 -5.02
C GLU A 164 17.00 -0.82 -4.36
N ILE A 165 17.73 -1.87 -4.76
CA ILE A 165 17.61 -3.22 -4.21
C ILE A 165 18.52 -3.39 -2.99
N LYS A 166 17.95 -3.19 -1.80
CA LYS A 166 18.69 -3.28 -0.52
C LYS A 166 18.67 -4.65 0.15
N ALA A 167 17.70 -5.50 -0.20
CA ALA A 167 17.58 -6.85 0.35
C ALA A 167 17.83 -7.88 -0.76
N LEU A 168 18.72 -8.84 -0.48
CA LEU A 168 19.08 -9.90 -1.41
C LEU A 168 18.13 -11.10 -1.36
N SER A 169 17.57 -11.42 -0.19
CA SER A 169 16.65 -12.55 -0.07
C SER A 169 15.70 -12.38 1.12
N GLN A 170 14.54 -13.02 0.99
CA GLN A 170 13.46 -12.97 1.96
C GLN A 170 13.27 -14.30 2.70
N ASP A 171 13.81 -15.40 2.18
CA ASP A 171 13.72 -16.73 2.78
C ASP A 171 14.96 -17.63 2.51
N ASP A 172 14.91 -18.85 3.06
CA ASP A 172 15.98 -19.84 2.95
C ASP A 172 16.11 -20.42 1.52
N GLU A 173 15.04 -20.45 0.73
CA GLU A 173 15.03 -20.98 -0.64
C GLU A 173 15.71 -20.00 -1.60
N GLU A 174 15.36 -18.72 -1.50
CA GLU A 174 15.98 -17.61 -2.23
C GLU A 174 17.46 -17.47 -1.85
N GLN A 175 17.83 -17.65 -0.56
CA GLN A 175 19.25 -17.73 -0.15
C GLN A 175 20.00 -18.89 -0.84
N ALA A 176 19.39 -20.07 -0.93
CA ALA A 176 20.02 -21.22 -1.58
C ALA A 176 20.18 -20.99 -3.09
N TRP A 177 19.17 -20.39 -3.73
CA TRP A 177 19.21 -20.00 -5.15
C TRP A 177 20.34 -18.99 -5.40
N VAL A 178 20.46 -17.93 -4.60
CA VAL A 178 21.54 -16.95 -4.78
C VAL A 178 22.91 -17.60 -4.59
N GLN A 179 23.08 -18.47 -3.59
CA GLN A 179 24.36 -19.17 -3.36
C GLN A 179 24.75 -20.06 -4.54
N GLN A 180 23.78 -20.66 -5.23
CA GLN A 180 24.04 -21.44 -6.44
C GLN A 180 24.62 -20.57 -7.57
N TRP A 181 24.33 -19.27 -7.58
CA TRP A 181 24.72 -18.32 -8.63
C TRP A 181 25.68 -17.23 -8.12
N GLU A 182 26.32 -17.44 -6.96
CA GLU A 182 27.28 -16.50 -6.36
C GLU A 182 28.44 -16.19 -7.33
N ASP A 183 28.77 -17.09 -8.25
CA ASP A 183 29.81 -16.89 -9.26
C ASP A 183 29.47 -15.77 -10.26
N VAL A 184 28.20 -15.58 -10.58
CA VAL A 184 27.69 -14.61 -11.55
C VAL A 184 26.96 -13.42 -10.93
N LEU A 185 26.86 -13.36 -9.60
CA LEU A 185 26.20 -12.29 -8.85
C LEU A 185 27.20 -11.50 -7.99
N PRO A 186 26.98 -10.18 -7.79
CA PRO A 186 27.79 -9.33 -6.93
C PRO A 186 27.38 -9.53 -5.46
N THR A 187 27.72 -10.69 -4.89
CA THR A 187 27.38 -11.05 -3.51
C THR A 187 28.61 -11.22 -2.64
N GLU A 188 28.43 -11.02 -1.33
CA GLU A 188 29.44 -11.21 -0.30
C GLU A 188 28.85 -11.97 0.90
N LEU A 189 29.71 -12.62 1.68
CA LEU A 189 29.30 -13.37 2.87
C LEU A 189 28.73 -12.41 3.93
N ASN A 190 27.59 -12.78 4.51
CA ASN A 190 26.99 -12.03 5.61
C ASN A 190 27.59 -12.45 6.95
N GLU A 191 28.66 -11.77 7.36
CA GLU A 191 29.37 -12.03 8.63
C GLU A 191 28.49 -11.85 9.88
N LYS A 192 27.36 -11.13 9.78
CA LYS A 192 26.45 -10.89 10.91
C LYS A 192 25.60 -12.13 11.25
N ILE A 193 25.49 -13.10 10.37
CA ILE A 193 24.69 -14.32 10.56
C ILE A 193 25.65 -15.50 10.67
N THR A 194 25.99 -15.85 11.90
CA THR A 194 27.05 -16.84 12.20
C THR A 194 26.55 -18.29 12.13
N GLU A 195 25.24 -18.52 12.22
CA GLU A 195 24.64 -19.87 12.31
C GLU A 195 24.31 -20.51 10.95
N LYS A 196 24.20 -19.69 9.89
CA LYS A 196 23.95 -20.12 8.52
C LYS A 196 24.82 -19.28 7.59
N SER A 197 25.63 -19.93 6.75
CA SER A 197 26.30 -19.27 5.63
C SER A 197 25.22 -18.61 4.77
N SER A 198 25.07 -17.30 4.89
CA SER A 198 24.11 -16.51 4.15
C SER A 198 24.87 -15.41 3.43
N VAL A 199 24.37 -15.01 2.27
CA VAL A 199 24.99 -13.99 1.42
C VAL A 199 24.17 -12.70 1.46
N LYS A 200 24.81 -11.58 1.18
CA LYS A 200 24.20 -10.25 0.97
C LYS A 200 24.77 -9.62 -0.31
N TRP A 201 24.07 -8.62 -0.86
CA TRP A 201 24.61 -7.84 -1.98
C TRP A 201 25.92 -7.17 -1.54
N SER A 202 26.92 -7.19 -2.41
CA SER A 202 28.18 -6.50 -2.15
C SER A 202 27.97 -5.00 -2.27
N MET A 203 28.42 -4.27 -1.26
CA MET A 203 28.28 -2.82 -1.15
C MET A 203 29.67 -2.25 -0.85
N ASP A 204 29.96 -1.07 -1.37
CA ASP A 204 31.18 -0.34 -1.08
C ASP A 204 31.13 0.34 0.31
N ASP A 205 32.21 1.05 0.66
CA ASP A 205 32.35 1.71 1.96
C ASP A 205 31.35 2.87 2.15
N ASP A 206 30.82 3.43 1.06
CA ASP A 206 29.81 4.50 1.07
C ASP A 206 28.38 3.94 1.11
N GLY A 207 28.23 2.62 0.92
CA GLY A 207 26.97 1.89 0.95
C GLY A 207 26.27 1.81 -0.41
N ASP A 208 26.99 2.08 -1.50
CA ASP A 208 26.55 1.91 -2.87
C ASP A 208 26.89 0.51 -3.39
N PRO A 209 26.16 -0.03 -4.39
CA PRO A 209 26.40 -1.37 -4.92
C PRO A 209 27.81 -1.53 -5.50
N ALA A 210 28.57 -2.52 -5.00
CA ALA A 210 29.91 -2.79 -5.49
C ALA A 210 29.87 -3.69 -6.74
N PRO A 211 30.50 -3.28 -7.86
CA PRO A 211 30.53 -4.08 -9.07
C PRO A 211 31.44 -5.30 -8.92
N LYS A 212 31.09 -6.40 -9.58
CA LYS A 212 31.89 -7.62 -9.66
C LYS A 212 32.25 -7.95 -11.10
N THR A 213 33.54 -8.02 -11.39
CA THR A 213 34.04 -8.47 -12.69
C THR A 213 34.03 -9.99 -12.74
N LEU A 214 33.38 -10.55 -13.77
CA LEU A 214 33.28 -11.98 -13.99
C LEU A 214 34.53 -12.52 -14.70
N ALA A 215 34.77 -13.83 -14.61
CA ALA A 215 35.80 -14.48 -15.40
C ALA A 215 35.41 -14.50 -16.88
N SER A 216 36.38 -14.32 -17.77
CA SER A 216 36.18 -14.47 -19.22
C SER A 216 35.62 -15.88 -19.54
N GLY A 217 34.65 -15.97 -20.46
CA GLY A 217 33.97 -17.23 -20.80
C GLY A 217 32.74 -17.57 -19.94
N SER A 218 32.20 -16.60 -19.19
CA SER A 218 31.04 -16.80 -18.30
C SER A 218 29.68 -16.77 -19.03
N GLU A 219 29.64 -16.64 -20.36
CA GLU A 219 28.41 -16.44 -21.14
C GLU A 219 27.40 -17.57 -20.96
N ALA A 220 27.87 -18.82 -20.93
CA ALA A 220 27.01 -19.98 -20.70
C ALA A 220 26.39 -19.97 -19.28
N ARG A 221 27.14 -19.46 -18.30
CA ARG A 221 26.68 -19.35 -16.92
C ARG A 221 25.66 -18.23 -16.75
N ILE A 222 25.93 -17.08 -17.36
CA ILE A 222 25.01 -15.93 -17.43
C ILE A 222 23.70 -16.33 -18.11
N SER A 223 23.76 -17.09 -19.20
CA SER A 223 22.55 -17.58 -19.90
C SER A 223 21.75 -18.57 -19.04
N GLY A 224 22.42 -19.51 -18.38
CA GLY A 224 21.74 -20.43 -17.44
C GLY A 224 21.15 -19.72 -16.22
N PHE A 225 21.79 -18.63 -15.77
CA PHE A 225 21.25 -17.77 -14.71
C PHE A 225 19.98 -17.07 -15.19
N ALA A 226 19.99 -16.50 -16.40
CA ALA A 226 18.84 -15.86 -17.01
C ALA A 226 17.62 -16.81 -17.11
N GLU A 227 17.83 -18.07 -17.44
CA GLU A 227 16.76 -19.09 -17.44
C GLU A 227 16.24 -19.40 -16.03
N SER A 228 17.09 -19.33 -15.00
CA SER A 228 16.68 -19.58 -13.61
C SER A 228 15.89 -18.44 -12.97
N LEU A 229 15.83 -17.26 -13.61
CA LEU A 229 15.11 -16.10 -13.10
C LEU A 229 13.59 -16.25 -13.22
N VAL A 230 13.10 -17.18 -14.04
CA VAL A 230 11.66 -17.37 -14.33
C VAL A 230 10.85 -17.53 -13.03
N ASP A 231 11.31 -18.33 -12.07
CA ASP A 231 10.59 -18.54 -10.80
C ASP A 231 10.97 -17.51 -9.70
N THR A 232 11.46 -16.33 -10.09
CA THR A 232 11.98 -15.33 -9.13
C THR A 232 11.34 -13.96 -9.29
N ARG A 233 11.52 -13.12 -8.28
CA ARG A 233 11.14 -11.70 -8.28
C ARG A 233 12.17 -10.78 -8.93
N PHE A 234 13.24 -11.32 -9.50
CA PHE A 234 14.37 -10.52 -10.01
C PHE A 234 14.24 -10.23 -11.52
N SER A 235 14.95 -9.21 -11.95
CA SER A 235 15.05 -8.80 -13.34
C SER A 235 16.51 -8.59 -13.70
N MET A 236 16.84 -8.89 -14.95
CA MET A 236 18.20 -8.86 -15.47
C MET A 236 18.24 -8.23 -16.85
N SER A 237 19.27 -7.41 -17.09
CA SER A 237 19.61 -6.90 -18.42
C SER A 237 21.09 -7.05 -18.69
N ILE A 238 21.44 -7.33 -19.95
CA ILE A 238 22.81 -7.43 -20.44
C ILE A 238 23.04 -6.37 -21.52
N SER A 239 24.03 -5.51 -21.29
CA SER A 239 24.49 -4.48 -22.19
C SER A 239 25.84 -4.87 -22.80
N GLY A 240 25.87 -5.01 -24.14
CA GLY A 240 27.10 -5.30 -24.88
C GLY A 240 27.62 -6.75 -24.80
N GLY A 241 28.78 -6.97 -25.43
CA GLY A 241 29.39 -8.30 -25.57
C GLY A 241 28.59 -9.25 -26.47
N LEU A 242 28.82 -10.56 -26.33
CA LEU A 242 28.16 -11.61 -27.14
C LEU A 242 26.69 -11.85 -26.76
N LEU A 243 26.33 -11.54 -25.52
CA LEU A 243 24.96 -11.66 -24.97
C LEU A 243 24.21 -10.32 -24.93
N GLY A 244 24.71 -9.30 -25.61
CA GLY A 244 24.12 -7.95 -25.60
C GLY A 244 22.64 -7.96 -25.99
N ASP A 245 21.90 -7.01 -25.41
CA ASP A 245 20.45 -6.81 -25.60
C ASP A 245 19.58 -7.97 -25.08
N THR A 246 20.14 -8.86 -24.27
CA THR A 246 19.38 -9.91 -23.59
C THR A 246 18.80 -9.37 -22.29
N THR A 247 17.48 -9.52 -22.12
CA THR A 247 16.78 -9.22 -20.88
C THR A 247 16.07 -10.46 -20.38
N ALA A 248 16.07 -10.67 -19.07
CA ALA A 248 15.29 -11.71 -18.42
C ALA A 248 14.47 -11.10 -17.29
N LEU A 249 13.22 -11.53 -17.19
CA LEU A 249 12.25 -11.07 -16.21
C LEU A 249 11.63 -12.31 -15.57
N GLY A 250 11.68 -12.39 -14.24
CA GLY A 250 10.99 -13.46 -13.54
C GLY A 250 9.48 -13.28 -13.53
N ASP A 251 8.75 -14.39 -13.41
CA ASP A 251 7.30 -14.44 -13.47
C ASP A 251 6.67 -13.73 -12.27
N ASP A 252 7.32 -13.84 -11.10
CA ASP A 252 6.95 -13.14 -9.86
C ASP A 252 7.45 -11.69 -9.83
N HIS A 253 8.11 -11.21 -10.89
CA HIS A 253 8.56 -9.82 -10.95
C HIS A 253 7.35 -8.87 -11.03
N PRO A 254 7.30 -7.79 -10.22
CA PRO A 254 6.12 -6.93 -10.14
C PRO A 254 5.72 -6.23 -11.46
N THR A 255 6.64 -6.13 -12.43
CA THR A 255 6.40 -5.55 -13.76
C THR A 255 5.92 -6.56 -14.81
N ASN A 256 5.88 -7.86 -14.50
CA ASN A 256 5.38 -8.86 -15.44
C ASN A 256 3.86 -8.75 -15.58
N LEU A 257 3.37 -8.74 -16.82
CA LEU A 257 1.96 -8.58 -17.18
C LEU A 257 1.64 -9.63 -18.26
N GLY A 258 1.00 -10.73 -17.87
CA GLY A 258 0.79 -11.85 -18.78
C GLY A 258 0.02 -13.02 -18.18
N ASP A 259 0.22 -13.29 -16.89
CA ASP A 259 -0.27 -14.52 -16.26
C ASP A 259 -1.38 -14.28 -15.22
N GLY A 260 -1.68 -13.02 -14.87
CA GLY A 260 -2.68 -12.66 -13.88
C GLY A 260 -4.12 -12.71 -14.40
N LEU A 261 -5.06 -13.12 -13.53
CA LEU A 261 -6.50 -13.26 -13.87
C LEU A 261 -7.14 -11.95 -14.34
N LEU A 262 -6.58 -10.81 -13.93
CA LEU A 262 -7.13 -9.47 -14.16
C LEU A 262 -6.26 -8.58 -15.06
N ASP A 263 -5.19 -9.12 -15.67
CA ASP A 263 -4.22 -8.34 -16.47
C ASP A 263 -4.82 -7.73 -17.74
N PHE A 264 -6.00 -8.18 -18.18
CA PHE A 264 -6.72 -7.56 -19.30
C PHE A 264 -7.17 -6.11 -19.02
N ILE A 265 -7.35 -5.72 -17.75
CA ILE A 265 -7.76 -4.36 -17.34
C ILE A 265 -6.64 -3.35 -17.59
N PRO A 266 -5.44 -3.51 -16.99
CA PRO A 266 -4.33 -2.58 -17.18
C PRO A 266 -3.84 -2.54 -18.62
N ILE A 267 -3.82 -3.67 -19.36
CA ILE A 267 -3.42 -3.70 -20.77
C ILE A 267 -4.33 -2.79 -21.61
N LYS A 268 -5.65 -2.90 -21.45
CA LYS A 268 -6.61 -2.05 -22.19
C LYS A 268 -6.52 -0.58 -21.79
N PHE A 269 -6.34 -0.29 -20.50
CA PHE A 269 -6.23 1.08 -20.02
C PHE A 269 -4.92 1.75 -20.46
N ARG A 270 -3.82 1.00 -20.51
CA ARG A 270 -2.54 1.45 -21.05
C ARG A 270 -2.71 1.97 -22.47
N ASP A 271 -3.34 1.19 -23.33
CA ASP A 271 -3.47 1.53 -24.74
C ASP A 271 -4.52 2.63 -24.99
N LEU A 272 -5.61 2.64 -24.21
CA LEU A 272 -6.74 3.55 -24.43
C LEU A 272 -6.60 4.91 -23.72
N VAL A 273 -5.98 4.93 -22.54
CA VAL A 273 -5.96 6.09 -21.63
C VAL A 273 -4.53 6.58 -21.42
N TRP A 274 -3.62 5.72 -20.98
CA TRP A 274 -2.32 6.18 -20.51
C TRP A 274 -1.37 6.59 -21.64
N ALA A 275 -1.27 5.76 -22.70
CA ALA A 275 -0.39 6.03 -23.84
C ALA A 275 -0.80 7.29 -24.63
N PRO A 276 -2.10 7.52 -24.94
CA PRO A 276 -2.53 8.76 -25.61
C PRO A 276 -2.30 10.02 -24.78
N LEU A 277 -2.34 9.91 -23.45
CA LEU A 277 -2.10 11.04 -22.55
C LEU A 277 -0.61 11.29 -22.27
N GLY A 278 0.27 10.37 -22.64
CA GLY A 278 1.71 10.48 -22.37
C GLY A 278 2.06 10.53 -20.87
N LEU A 279 1.21 9.95 -20.01
CA LEU A 279 1.41 9.95 -18.56
C LEU A 279 2.31 8.79 -18.15
N GLY A 280 3.53 9.10 -17.72
CA GLY A 280 4.42 8.11 -17.08
C GLY A 280 3.86 7.62 -15.74
N VAL A 281 4.34 6.46 -15.26
CA VAL A 281 3.86 5.77 -14.05
C VAL A 281 3.77 6.69 -12.84
N PHE A 282 4.80 7.53 -12.62
CA PHE A 282 4.80 8.53 -11.56
C PHE A 282 3.59 9.47 -11.61
N TYR A 283 3.26 10.00 -12.78
CA TYR A 283 2.12 10.92 -12.94
C TYR A 283 0.78 10.21 -12.83
N GLN A 284 0.69 8.96 -13.27
CA GLN A 284 -0.51 8.14 -13.07
C GLN A 284 -0.74 7.89 -11.56
N PHE A 285 0.33 7.53 -10.83
CA PHE A 285 0.30 7.34 -9.37
C PHE A 285 -0.04 8.64 -8.63
N LEU A 286 0.58 9.75 -9.01
CA LEU A 286 0.30 11.07 -8.46
C LEU A 286 -1.17 11.48 -8.69
N LEU A 287 -1.69 11.28 -9.90
CA LEU A 287 -3.08 11.60 -10.24
C LEU A 287 -4.06 10.84 -9.34
N LEU A 288 -3.90 9.52 -9.21
CA LEU A 288 -4.77 8.74 -8.32
C LEU A 288 -4.55 9.06 -6.86
N GLY A 289 -3.32 9.31 -6.44
CA GLY A 289 -2.99 9.74 -5.08
C GLY A 289 -3.71 11.04 -4.73
N VAL A 290 -3.71 12.02 -5.64
CA VAL A 290 -4.42 13.29 -5.48
C VAL A 290 -5.95 13.08 -5.42
N MET A 291 -6.49 12.21 -6.28
CA MET A 291 -7.92 11.85 -6.23
C MET A 291 -8.27 11.18 -4.89
N ALA A 292 -7.49 10.19 -4.45
CA ALA A 292 -7.68 9.50 -3.18
C ALA A 292 -7.57 10.47 -1.99
N GLY A 293 -6.56 11.34 -1.98
CA GLY A 293 -6.37 12.38 -0.97
C GLY A 293 -7.55 13.33 -0.86
N GLY A 294 -8.07 13.77 -2.02
CA GLY A 294 -9.25 14.62 -2.07
C GLY A 294 -10.50 13.96 -1.47
N LEU A 295 -10.65 12.65 -1.68
CA LEU A 295 -11.78 11.87 -1.13
C LEU A 295 -11.59 11.51 0.34
N LEU A 296 -10.36 11.32 0.81
CA LEU A 296 -10.02 10.88 2.17
C LEU A 296 -10.50 11.86 3.23
N GLY A 297 -10.25 13.15 3.04
CA GLY A 297 -10.71 14.19 3.96
C GLY A 297 -12.25 14.30 4.01
N GLY A 298 -12.89 14.18 2.84
CA GLY A 298 -14.34 14.26 2.70
C GLY A 298 -15.07 13.08 3.33
N SER A 299 -14.73 11.85 2.95
CA SER A 299 -15.43 10.64 3.41
C SER A 299 -15.34 10.47 4.94
N GLN A 300 -14.16 10.68 5.54
CA GLN A 300 -13.93 10.54 6.98
C GLN A 300 -14.75 11.56 7.80
N GLY A 301 -14.75 12.82 7.37
CA GLY A 301 -15.48 13.89 8.04
C GLY A 301 -17.00 13.70 7.92
N LEU A 302 -17.48 13.41 6.71
CA LEU A 302 -18.91 13.21 6.43
C LEU A 302 -19.46 11.97 7.13
N ALA A 303 -18.70 10.89 7.20
CA ALA A 303 -19.10 9.69 7.92
C ALA A 303 -19.31 9.96 9.42
N ARG A 304 -18.38 10.69 10.06
CA ARG A 304 -18.53 11.05 11.48
C ARG A 304 -19.70 11.99 11.72
N SER A 305 -19.88 12.98 10.83
CA SER A 305 -21.01 13.91 10.90
C SER A 305 -22.35 13.18 10.76
N LEU A 306 -22.48 12.29 9.76
CA LEU A 306 -23.70 11.53 9.54
C LEU A 306 -24.00 10.61 10.72
N PHE A 307 -22.98 9.95 11.28
CA PHE A 307 -23.12 9.16 12.49
C PHE A 307 -23.66 10.01 13.65
N GLY A 308 -23.05 11.16 13.92
CA GLY A 308 -23.46 12.06 15.00
C GLY A 308 -24.92 12.52 14.88
N GLN A 309 -25.44 12.70 13.66
CA GLN A 309 -26.85 13.06 13.42
C GLN A 309 -27.83 11.91 13.71
N MET A 310 -27.37 10.65 13.71
CA MET A 310 -28.21 9.47 13.96
C MET A 310 -28.15 8.97 15.41
N VAL A 311 -27.15 9.41 16.18
CA VAL A 311 -26.93 8.94 17.54
C VAL A 311 -27.92 9.60 18.51
N PRO A 312 -28.62 8.82 19.36
CA PRO A 312 -29.51 9.38 20.36
C PRO A 312 -28.74 10.14 21.46
N GLU A 313 -29.22 11.34 21.81
CA GLU A 313 -28.57 12.23 22.78
C GLU A 313 -28.35 11.57 24.15
N THR A 314 -29.30 10.74 24.59
CA THR A 314 -29.26 10.08 25.91
C THR A 314 -28.21 8.98 26.01
N ARG A 315 -27.65 8.50 24.89
CA ARG A 315 -26.68 7.37 24.84
C ARG A 315 -25.49 7.65 23.93
N SER A 316 -25.16 8.92 23.75
CA SER A 316 -24.10 9.33 22.82
C SER A 316 -22.75 8.68 23.13
N ALA A 317 -22.34 8.64 24.40
CA ALA A 317 -21.08 8.05 24.84
C ALA A 317 -20.94 6.56 24.47
N GLU A 318 -22.01 5.77 24.63
CA GLU A 318 -22.00 4.34 24.26
C GLU A 318 -21.78 4.15 22.77
N PHE A 319 -22.57 4.85 21.94
CA PHE A 319 -22.51 4.72 20.48
C PHE A 319 -21.20 5.25 19.89
N PHE A 320 -20.66 6.35 20.40
CA PHE A 320 -19.33 6.83 19.99
C PHE A 320 -18.21 5.88 20.44
N GLY A 321 -18.35 5.25 21.61
CA GLY A 321 -17.45 4.17 22.05
C GLY A 321 -17.46 2.99 21.08
N PHE A 322 -18.64 2.52 20.67
CA PHE A 322 -18.76 1.49 19.64
C PHE A 322 -18.19 1.91 18.29
N PHE A 323 -18.53 3.10 17.81
CA PHE A 323 -18.04 3.62 16.55
C PHE A 323 -16.51 3.65 16.49
N GLY A 324 -15.86 4.10 17.57
CA GLY A 324 -14.40 4.07 17.71
C GLY A 324 -13.83 2.65 17.74
N PHE A 325 -14.49 1.71 18.42
CA PHE A 325 -14.09 0.30 18.44
C PHE A 325 -14.18 -0.34 17.04
N PHE A 326 -15.32 -0.21 16.36
CA PHE A 326 -15.51 -0.73 15.00
C PHE A 326 -14.50 -0.14 14.03
N GLY A 327 -14.20 1.16 14.12
CA GLY A 327 -13.17 1.79 13.27
C GLY A 327 -11.77 1.21 13.47
N LYS A 328 -11.42 0.77 14.69
CA LYS A 328 -10.13 0.12 14.97
C LYS A 328 -10.08 -1.33 14.50
N VAL A 329 -11.15 -2.09 14.73
CA VAL A 329 -11.24 -3.49 14.28
C VAL A 329 -11.29 -3.57 12.76
N ALA A 330 -11.98 -2.62 12.12
CA ALA A 330 -12.07 -2.48 10.67
C ALA A 330 -10.69 -2.51 10.03
N ALA A 331 -9.74 -1.71 10.52
CA ALA A 331 -8.39 -1.55 9.94
C ALA A 331 -7.52 -2.82 9.84
N LEU A 332 -8.00 -3.98 10.30
CA LEU A 332 -7.32 -5.28 10.17
C LEU A 332 -7.79 -6.10 8.96
N LEU A 333 -9.06 -6.00 8.56
CA LEU A 333 -9.63 -6.91 7.57
C LEU A 333 -9.10 -6.68 6.16
N GLY A 334 -9.02 -5.43 5.73
CA GLY A 334 -8.63 -5.11 4.36
C GLY A 334 -7.16 -5.42 4.08
N PRO A 335 -6.19 -5.11 4.97
CA PRO A 335 -4.81 -5.56 4.76
C PRO A 335 -4.68 -7.08 4.78
N LEU A 336 -5.46 -7.77 5.62
CA LEU A 336 -5.49 -9.23 5.65
C LEU A 336 -6.00 -9.82 4.33
N LEU A 337 -7.14 -9.31 3.82
CA LEU A 337 -7.73 -9.74 2.55
C LEU A 337 -6.82 -9.43 1.36
N TYR A 338 -6.20 -8.25 1.36
CA TYR A 338 -5.22 -7.87 0.35
C TYR A 338 -4.03 -8.84 0.36
N ALA A 339 -3.44 -9.11 1.52
CA ALA A 339 -2.28 -9.98 1.64
C ALA A 339 -2.61 -11.42 1.22
N THR A 340 -3.72 -11.99 1.67
CA THR A 340 -4.09 -13.37 1.31
C THR A 340 -4.39 -13.52 -0.17
N LEU A 341 -5.15 -12.58 -0.76
CA LEU A 341 -5.51 -12.66 -2.18
C LEU A 341 -4.35 -12.31 -3.11
N THR A 342 -3.41 -11.47 -2.67
CA THR A 342 -2.17 -11.21 -3.41
C THR A 342 -1.30 -12.45 -3.48
N VAL A 343 -1.21 -13.24 -2.39
CA VAL A 343 -0.41 -14.49 -2.37
C VAL A 343 -1.12 -15.64 -3.10
N MET A 344 -2.45 -15.72 -3.01
CA MET A 344 -3.21 -16.80 -3.66
C MET A 344 -3.41 -16.59 -5.17
N PHE A 345 -3.43 -15.34 -5.61
CA PHE A 345 -3.67 -14.95 -6.99
C PHE A 345 -2.58 -13.95 -7.40
N ASP A 346 -2.90 -12.66 -7.40
CA ASP A 346 -1.99 -11.60 -7.80
C ASP A 346 -2.34 -10.28 -7.10
N SER A 347 -1.43 -9.30 -7.17
CA SER A 347 -1.60 -8.00 -6.51
C SER A 347 -2.83 -7.22 -6.96
N ARG A 348 -3.33 -7.44 -8.19
CA ARG A 348 -4.53 -6.78 -8.73
C ARG A 348 -5.79 -7.37 -8.13
N VAL A 349 -5.85 -8.68 -7.93
CA VAL A 349 -6.93 -9.33 -7.17
C VAL A 349 -6.92 -8.84 -5.73
N GLY A 350 -5.72 -8.64 -5.15
CA GLY A 350 -5.54 -7.94 -3.88
C GLY A 350 -6.21 -6.56 -3.87
N ILE A 351 -5.92 -5.69 -4.85
CA ILE A 351 -6.54 -4.36 -4.98
C ILE A 351 -8.06 -4.45 -5.15
N LEU A 352 -8.55 -5.36 -5.99
CA LEU A 352 -9.98 -5.55 -6.24
C LEU A 352 -10.73 -5.91 -4.95
N SER A 353 -10.13 -6.72 -4.07
CA SER A 353 -10.72 -7.09 -2.79
C SER A 353 -11.03 -5.88 -1.91
N ILE A 354 -10.16 -4.87 -1.93
CA ILE A 354 -10.38 -3.60 -1.22
C ILE A 354 -11.53 -2.82 -1.87
N GLY A 355 -11.64 -2.89 -3.20
CA GLY A 355 -12.79 -2.35 -3.96
C GLY A 355 -14.12 -2.95 -3.52
N VAL A 356 -14.16 -4.26 -3.37
CA VAL A 356 -15.35 -4.99 -2.91
C VAL A 356 -15.74 -4.53 -1.50
N LEU A 357 -14.77 -4.33 -0.58
CA LEU A 357 -15.07 -3.79 0.76
C LEU A 357 -15.71 -2.41 0.70
N ILE A 358 -15.18 -1.48 -0.10
CA ILE A 358 -15.76 -0.14 -0.24
C ILE A 358 -17.17 -0.22 -0.84
N VAL A 359 -17.39 -1.06 -1.85
CA VAL A 359 -18.71 -1.24 -2.48
C VAL A 359 -19.73 -1.85 -1.52
N ILE A 360 -19.32 -2.80 -0.68
CA ILE A 360 -20.20 -3.37 0.37
C ILE A 360 -20.60 -2.30 1.39
N GLY A 361 -19.70 -1.37 1.69
CA GLY A 361 -19.95 -0.28 2.64
C GLY A 361 -20.70 0.93 2.08
N ALA A 362 -20.77 1.08 0.75
CA ALA A 362 -21.42 2.21 0.07
C ALA A 362 -22.94 2.03 -0.08
#